data_AF-A0A7C7KHT5-F1
#
_entry.id   AF-A0A7C7KHT5-F1
#
_cell.length_a   1.000
_cell.length_b   1.000
_cell.length_c   1.000
_cell.angle_alpha   90.00
_cell.angle_beta   90.00
_cell.angle_gamma   90.00
#
_symmetry.space_group_name_H-M   'P 1'
#
loop_
_entity.id
_entity.type
_entity.pdbx_description
1 polymer ?
#
loop_
_entity_poly.entity_id
_entity_poly.type
_entity_poly.pdbx_seq_one_letter_code
_entity_poly.pdbx_strand_id
1 'polypeptide(L)'
;PFLGSAHRSQAHLLPLDWRLSADDEKMALREAAALTDLPSEIVRRPKVPAGTATSPSLVATLIDELRPRAEEWALEYGRLTPQLLDQPDMAIGLRLFHAMHFTDAGTSIRSGSLLDVLEDVGPWPTQ
;
A
#
# COMPACT_ATOMS: atom_id res chain seq x y z
N PRO A 1 17.93 0.40 -3.21
CA PRO A 1 18.81 -0.31 -2.25
C PRO A 1 18.13 -1.50 -1.55
N PHE A 2 17.05 -1.29 -0.79
CA PHE A 2 16.38 -2.33 0.01
C PHE A 2 15.61 -3.39 -0.80
N LEU A 3 15.33 -3.14 -2.08
CA LEU A 3 14.62 -4.08 -2.96
C LEU A 3 15.56 -4.88 -3.87
N GLY A 4 16.89 -4.72 -3.72
CA GLY A 4 17.87 -5.51 -4.48
C GLY A 4 17.82 -6.99 -4.11
N SER A 5 18.09 -7.87 -5.08
CA SER A 5 18.03 -9.32 -4.90
C SER A 5 18.90 -9.81 -3.74
N ALA A 6 20.16 -9.36 -3.67
CA ALA A 6 21.09 -9.72 -2.60
C ALA A 6 20.57 -9.31 -1.21
N HIS A 7 20.04 -8.10 -1.07
CA HIS A 7 19.49 -7.61 0.19
C HIS A 7 18.25 -8.42 0.59
N ARG A 8 17.34 -8.69 -0.35
CA ARG A 8 16.17 -9.52 -0.13
C ARG A 8 16.55 -10.91 0.37
N SER A 9 17.49 -11.59 -0.31
CA SER A 9 17.92 -12.94 0.05
C SER A 9 18.44 -13.00 1.49
N GLN A 10 19.26 -12.03 1.90
CA GLN A 10 19.79 -11.96 3.27
C GLN A 10 18.70 -11.62 4.30
N ALA A 11 17.84 -10.64 4.00
CA ALA A 11 16.75 -10.25 4.89
C ALA A 11 15.74 -11.39 5.14
N HIS A 12 15.55 -12.29 4.18
CA HIS A 12 14.68 -13.47 4.33
C HIS A 12 15.23 -14.52 5.30
N LEU A 13 16.53 -14.54 5.57
CA LEU A 13 17.16 -15.46 6.52
C LEU A 13 17.01 -15.00 7.98
N LEU A 14 16.63 -13.75 8.20
CA LEU A 14 16.45 -13.22 9.54
C LEU A 14 15.23 -13.84 10.23
N PRO A 15 15.32 -14.13 11.54
CA PRO A 15 14.17 -14.54 12.35
C PRO A 15 12.98 -13.57 12.22
N LEU A 16 11.76 -14.10 12.31
CA LEU A 16 10.55 -13.33 12.07
C LEU A 16 10.36 -12.21 13.09
N ASP A 17 10.64 -12.49 14.36
CA ASP A 17 10.61 -11.54 15.49
C ASP A 17 11.57 -10.35 15.29
N TRP A 18 12.66 -10.54 14.55
CA TRP A 18 13.60 -9.47 14.19
C TRP A 18 13.12 -8.60 13.02
N ARG A 19 12.14 -9.08 12.26
CA ARG A 19 11.54 -8.39 11.10
C ARG A 19 10.22 -7.71 11.46
N LEU A 20 9.42 -8.40 12.27
CA LEU A 20 8.07 -8.06 12.71
C LEU A 20 7.94 -8.44 14.19
N SER A 21 8.24 -7.48 15.07
CA SER A 21 7.86 -7.57 16.48
C SER A 21 6.62 -6.71 16.73
N ALA A 22 5.86 -7.02 17.79
CA ALA A 22 4.62 -6.31 18.11
C ALA A 22 4.87 -4.86 18.54
N ASP A 23 5.99 -4.62 19.22
CA ASP A 23 6.30 -3.32 19.84
C ASP A 23 7.30 -2.51 19.01
N ASP A 24 8.24 -3.18 18.33
CA ASP A 24 9.29 -2.54 17.55
C ASP A 24 9.42 -3.13 16.13
N GLU A 25 9.07 -2.31 15.14
CA GLU A 25 9.26 -2.66 13.73
C GLU A 25 10.75 -2.59 13.32
N LYS A 26 11.17 -3.52 12.46
CA LYS A 26 12.47 -3.51 11.75
C LYS A 26 13.70 -3.57 12.67
N MET A 27 13.63 -4.34 13.74
CA MET A 27 14.72 -4.47 14.72
C MET A 27 16.09 -4.73 14.11
N ALA A 28 16.21 -5.70 13.19
CA ALA A 28 17.49 -5.98 12.54
C ALA A 28 18.08 -4.77 11.80
N LEU A 29 17.23 -3.94 11.18
CA LEU A 29 17.68 -2.74 10.49
C LEU A 29 18.10 -1.65 11.48
N ARG A 30 17.40 -1.52 12.61
CA ARG A 30 17.73 -0.56 13.67
C ARG A 30 19.04 -0.92 14.36
N GLU A 31 19.24 -2.18 14.69
CA GLU A 31 20.50 -2.67 15.27
C GLU A 31 21.68 -2.49 14.29
N ALA A 32 21.48 -2.79 13.00
CA ALA A 32 22.50 -2.50 12.00
C ALA A 32 22.80 -0.99 11.86
N ALA A 33 21.77 -0.13 11.96
CA ALA A 33 21.94 1.32 11.92
C ALA A 33 22.64 1.86 13.19
N ALA A 34 22.46 1.22 14.34
CA ALA A 34 23.14 1.59 15.60
C ALA A 34 24.67 1.39 15.55
N LEU A 35 25.15 0.56 14.61
CA LEU A 35 26.58 0.37 14.34
C LEU A 35 27.18 1.46 13.44
N THR A 36 26.38 2.46 13.02
CA THR A 36 26.81 3.60 12.20
C THR A 36 26.85 4.88 13.06
N ASP A 37 27.31 5.99 12.48
CA ASP A 37 27.35 7.30 13.15
C ASP A 37 25.97 7.99 13.27
N LEU A 38 24.87 7.25 13.04
CA LEU A 38 23.52 7.79 13.21
C LEU A 38 23.20 8.05 14.69
N PRO A 39 22.64 9.22 15.05
CA PRO A 39 22.20 9.50 16.41
C PRO A 39 21.19 8.49 16.92
N SER A 40 21.27 8.14 18.21
CA SER A 40 20.39 7.15 18.85
C SER A 40 18.91 7.51 18.73
N GLU A 41 18.58 8.80 18.82
CA GLU A 41 17.24 9.36 18.61
C GLU A 41 16.68 9.12 17.21
N ILE A 42 17.54 9.02 16.19
CA ILE A 42 17.14 8.69 14.82
C ILE A 42 16.94 7.18 14.67
N VAL A 43 17.88 6.39 15.20
CA VAL A 43 17.83 4.91 15.14
C VAL A 43 16.61 4.36 15.86
N ARG A 44 16.21 4.97 16.98
CA ARG A 44 15.09 4.54 17.83
C ARG A 44 13.79 5.31 17.59
N ARG A 45 13.74 6.17 16.56
CA ARG A 45 12.54 6.95 16.26
C ARG A 45 11.34 6.03 15.97
N PRO A 46 10.19 6.20 16.64
CA PRO A 46 8.97 5.47 16.31
C PRO A 46 8.54 5.76 14.87
N LYS A 47 7.91 4.77 14.23
CA LYS A 47 7.34 4.98 12.90
C LYS A 47 6.19 5.96 13.01
N VAL A 48 6.36 7.13 12.41
CA VAL A 48 5.26 8.04 12.16
C VAL A 48 4.63 7.64 10.83
N PRO A 49 3.29 7.47 10.75
CA PRO A 49 2.63 7.23 9.48
C PRO A 49 2.92 8.40 8.53
N ALA A 50 3.72 8.14 7.49
CA ALA A 50 3.92 9.12 6.43
C ALA A 50 2.65 9.14 5.57
N GLY A 51 1.97 10.28 5.49
CA GLY A 51 0.73 10.46 4.73
C GLY A 51 -0.51 10.67 5.61
N THR A 52 -0.83 9.71 6.49
CA THR A 52 -1.99 9.84 7.39
C THR A 52 -1.81 10.92 8.45
N ALA A 53 -0.58 11.33 8.80
CA ALA A 53 -0.36 12.34 9.83
C ALA A 53 -0.75 13.78 9.40
N THR A 54 -0.79 14.08 8.10
CA THR A 54 -1.05 15.44 7.60
C THR A 54 -2.53 15.71 7.29
N SER A 55 -3.36 14.68 7.06
CA SER A 55 -4.82 14.80 6.90
C SER A 55 -5.56 13.48 7.19
N PRO A 56 -5.45 12.93 8.41
CA PRO A 56 -5.97 11.60 8.72
C PRO A 56 -7.49 11.49 8.53
N SER A 57 -8.23 12.57 8.85
CA SER A 57 -9.68 12.60 8.71
C SER A 57 -10.13 12.57 7.25
N LEU A 58 -9.49 13.31 6.35
CA LEU A 58 -9.93 13.37 4.94
C LEU A 58 -9.83 12.03 4.24
N VAL A 59 -8.71 11.31 4.45
CA VAL A 59 -8.52 9.97 3.85
C VAL A 59 -9.49 8.96 4.48
N ALA A 60 -9.66 9.00 5.80
CA ALA A 60 -10.62 8.12 6.48
C ALA A 60 -12.05 8.36 6.00
N THR A 61 -12.48 9.62 5.91
CA THR A 61 -13.80 10.00 5.39
C THR A 61 -14.00 9.50 3.96
N LEU A 62 -13.02 9.70 3.08
CA LEU A 62 -13.10 9.20 1.70
C LEU A 62 -13.24 7.66 1.66
N ILE A 63 -12.45 6.93 2.44
CA ILE A 63 -12.52 5.47 2.50
C ILE A 63 -13.91 5.03 2.99
N ASP A 64 -14.45 5.68 4.03
CA ASP A 64 -15.77 5.34 4.55
C ASP A 64 -16.90 5.67 3.57
N GLU A 65 -16.81 6.79 2.86
CA GLU A 65 -17.78 7.17 1.81
C GLU A 65 -17.77 6.19 0.63
N LEU A 66 -16.59 5.68 0.25
CA LEU A 66 -16.43 4.75 -0.86
C LEU A 66 -16.57 3.28 -0.47
N ARG A 67 -16.64 2.95 0.83
CA ARG A 67 -16.64 1.56 1.33
C ARG A 67 -17.65 0.64 0.62
N PRO A 68 -18.93 1.01 0.42
CA PRO A 68 -19.87 0.14 -0.28
C PRO A 68 -19.43 -0.18 -1.72
N ARG A 69 -18.89 0.82 -2.43
CA ARG A 69 -18.34 0.64 -3.78
C ARG A 69 -17.05 -0.17 -3.79
N ALA A 70 -16.20 0.04 -2.78
CA ALA A 70 -14.96 -0.70 -2.63
C ALA A 70 -15.22 -2.21 -2.45
N GLU A 71 -16.26 -2.57 -1.70
CA GLU A 71 -16.72 -3.95 -1.54
C GLU A 71 -17.23 -4.53 -2.87
N GLU A 72 -18.03 -3.77 -3.63
CA GLU A 72 -18.48 -4.18 -4.97
C GLU A 72 -17.30 -4.41 -5.92
N TRP A 73 -16.35 -3.46 -6.00
CA TRP A 73 -15.17 -3.58 -6.85
C TRP A 73 -14.27 -4.73 -6.43
N ALA A 74 -14.15 -5.03 -5.14
CA ALA A 74 -13.35 -6.15 -4.64
C ALA A 74 -13.77 -7.48 -5.26
N LEU A 75 -15.06 -7.67 -5.54
CA LEU A 75 -15.61 -8.88 -6.17
C LEU A 75 -15.18 -9.05 -7.63
N GLU A 76 -14.75 -7.98 -8.30
CA GLU A 76 -14.32 -8.01 -9.70
C GLU A 76 -12.89 -8.55 -9.90
N TYR A 77 -12.08 -8.62 -8.84
CA TYR A 77 -10.65 -8.97 -8.92
C TYR A 77 -10.32 -10.47 -8.70
N GLY A 78 -11.33 -11.35 -8.76
CA GLY A 78 -11.16 -12.80 -8.75
C GLY A 78 -10.39 -13.31 -7.52
N ARG A 79 -9.18 -13.86 -7.73
CA ARG A 79 -8.39 -14.43 -6.61
C ARG A 79 -8.01 -13.43 -5.51
N LEU A 80 -8.04 -12.13 -5.80
CA LEU A 80 -7.72 -11.08 -4.84
C LEU A 80 -8.91 -10.70 -3.97
N THR A 81 -10.13 -11.07 -4.36
CA THR A 81 -11.38 -10.70 -3.68
C THR A 81 -11.33 -10.90 -2.17
N PRO A 82 -10.90 -12.06 -1.62
CA PRO A 82 -10.91 -12.27 -0.16
C PRO A 82 -10.08 -11.23 0.60
N GLN A 83 -8.91 -10.84 0.06
CA GLN A 83 -8.04 -9.87 0.71
C GLN A 83 -8.55 -8.44 0.57
N LEU A 84 -9.21 -8.12 -0.56
CA LEU A 84 -9.70 -6.77 -0.85
C LEU A 84 -10.99 -6.44 -0.08
N LEU A 85 -11.84 -7.43 0.22
CA LEU A 85 -13.02 -7.24 1.06
C LEU A 85 -12.64 -6.79 2.48
N ASP A 86 -11.52 -7.29 3.01
CA ASP A 86 -11.02 -6.90 4.34
C ASP A 86 -10.25 -5.57 4.34
N GLN A 87 -9.94 -5.02 3.15
CA GLN A 87 -9.05 -3.87 2.97
C GLN A 87 -9.60 -2.89 1.91
N PRO A 88 -10.60 -2.06 2.27
CA PRO A 88 -11.30 -1.17 1.33
C PRO A 88 -10.38 -0.13 0.70
N ASP A 89 -9.36 0.34 1.43
CA ASP A 89 -8.33 1.25 0.94
C ASP A 89 -7.50 0.59 -0.19
N MET A 90 -7.15 -0.69 -0.05
CA MET A 90 -6.50 -1.44 -1.12
C MET A 90 -7.42 -1.69 -2.31
N ALA A 91 -8.71 -1.95 -2.08
CA ALA A 91 -9.69 -2.11 -3.16
C ALA A 91 -9.82 -0.83 -4.00
N ILE A 92 -9.94 0.33 -3.35
CA ILE A 92 -9.97 1.65 -4.01
C ILE A 92 -8.66 1.91 -4.75
N GLY A 93 -7.52 1.65 -4.11
CA GLY A 93 -6.20 1.84 -4.71
C GLY A 93 -5.97 0.95 -5.93
N LEU A 94 -6.38 -0.32 -5.87
CA LEU A 94 -6.30 -1.25 -7.00
C LEU A 94 -7.22 -0.82 -8.14
N ARG A 95 -8.43 -0.32 -7.84
CA ARG A 95 -9.35 0.23 -8.85
C ARG A 95 -8.76 1.43 -9.56
N LEU A 96 -8.17 2.37 -8.81
CA LEU A 96 -7.48 3.50 -9.40
C LEU A 96 -6.30 3.05 -10.28
N PHE A 97 -5.51 2.09 -9.82
CA PHE A 97 -4.41 1.54 -10.60
C PHE A 97 -4.90 0.87 -11.89
N HIS A 98 -5.97 0.07 -11.82
CA HIS A 98 -6.61 -0.56 -12.96
C HIS A 98 -7.12 0.48 -13.97
N ALA A 99 -7.83 1.51 -13.50
CA ALA A 99 -8.28 2.62 -14.34
C ALA A 99 -7.13 3.27 -15.11
N MET A 100 -6.02 3.54 -14.43
CA MET A 100 -4.90 4.29 -14.99
C MET A 100 -3.98 3.47 -15.89
N HIS A 101 -3.89 2.15 -15.67
CA HIS A 101 -2.85 1.32 -16.31
C HIS A 101 -3.39 0.16 -17.13
N PHE A 102 -4.55 -0.39 -16.78
CA PHE A 102 -5.10 -1.59 -17.41
C PHE A 102 -6.41 -1.34 -18.17
N THR A 103 -6.96 -0.13 -18.06
CA THR A 103 -8.07 0.28 -18.91
C THR A 103 -7.53 1.11 -20.06
N ASP A 104 -7.86 0.68 -21.28
CA ASP A 104 -7.37 1.34 -22.49
C ASP A 104 -8.01 2.74 -22.59
N ALA A 105 -7.21 3.78 -22.39
CA ALA A 105 -7.66 5.18 -22.38
C ALA A 105 -7.46 5.88 -23.73
N GLY A 106 -6.97 5.17 -24.75
CA GLY A 106 -6.43 5.79 -25.95
C GLY A 106 -5.19 6.64 -25.66
N THR A 107 -4.93 7.68 -26.48
CA THR A 107 -3.73 8.54 -26.40
C THR A 107 -3.82 9.69 -25.39
N SER A 108 -4.96 9.89 -24.71
CA SER A 108 -5.13 11.00 -23.76
C SER A 108 -4.99 10.55 -22.30
N ILE A 109 -4.28 11.35 -21.51
CA ILE A 109 -4.27 11.23 -20.05
C ILE A 109 -5.70 11.39 -19.54
N ARG A 110 -6.16 10.44 -18.72
CA ARG A 110 -7.49 10.48 -18.11
C ARG A 110 -7.65 11.74 -17.26
N SER A 111 -8.79 12.41 -17.41
CA SER A 111 -9.12 13.66 -16.73
C SER A 111 -10.52 13.57 -16.11
N GLY A 112 -10.77 14.33 -15.05
CA GLY A 112 -12.04 14.29 -14.33
C GLY A 112 -11.84 14.28 -12.81
N SER A 113 -12.95 14.09 -12.10
CA SER A 113 -12.96 13.83 -10.67
C SER A 113 -12.45 12.41 -10.37
N LEU A 114 -12.15 12.13 -9.09
CA LEU A 114 -11.75 10.80 -8.66
C LEU A 114 -12.80 9.73 -9.02
N LEU A 115 -14.09 10.06 -8.86
CA LEU A 115 -15.17 9.12 -9.17
C LEU A 115 -15.23 8.81 -10.67
N ASP A 116 -15.06 9.81 -11.52
CA ASP A 116 -15.04 9.61 -12.98
C ASP A 116 -13.97 8.58 -13.37
N VAL A 117 -12.80 8.64 -12.73
CA VAL A 117 -11.70 7.69 -12.97
C VAL A 117 -11.99 6.30 -12.41
N LEU A 118 -12.62 6.20 -11.23
CA LEU A 118 -12.92 4.92 -10.57
C LEU A 118 -14.09 4.16 -11.21
N GLU A 119 -15.00 4.88 -11.87
CA GLU A 119 -16.15 4.30 -12.58
C GLU A 119 -15.81 3.88 -14.01
N ASP A 120 -14.95 4.62 -14.70
CA ASP A 120 -14.45 4.27 -16.04
C ASP A 120 -13.38 3.17 -15.94
N VAL A 121 -13.76 1.92 -15.68
CA VAL A 121 -12.78 0.82 -15.59
C VAL A 121 -13.18 -0.34 -16.49
N GLY A 122 -12.23 -0.76 -17.32
CA GLY A 122 -12.40 -1.87 -18.25
C GLY A 122 -12.39 -3.23 -17.56
N PRO A 123 -12.59 -4.31 -18.32
CA PRO A 123 -12.56 -5.65 -17.74
C PRO A 123 -11.22 -5.95 -17.07
N TRP A 124 -11.26 -6.58 -15.91
CA TRP A 124 -10.05 -7.06 -15.23
C TRP A 124 -9.41 -8.19 -16.06
N PRO A 125 -8.09 -8.18 -16.29
CA PRO A 125 -7.42 -9.25 -17.01
C PRO A 125 -7.61 -10.58 -16.26
N THR A 126 -8.39 -11.47 -16.84
CA THR A 126 -8.52 -12.85 -16.37
C THR A 126 -7.24 -13.59 -16.75
N GLN A 127 -6.52 -14.08 -15.73
CA GLN A 127 -5.47 -15.10 -15.93
C GLN A 127 -6.09 -16.48 -15.93
#